data_AF-A0A510E6A9-F1
#
_entry.id   AF-A0A510E6A9-F1
#
_cell.length_a   1.000
_cell.length_b   1.000
_cell.length_c   1.000
_cell.angle_alpha   90.00
_cell.angle_beta   90.00
_cell.angle_gamma   90.00
#
_symmetry.space_group_name_H-M   'P 1'
#
loop_
_entity.id
_entity.type
_entity.pdbx_description
1 polymer ?
#
loop_
_entity_poly.entity_id
_entity_poly.type
_entity_poly.pdbx_seq_one_letter_code
_entity_poly.pdbx_strand_id
1 'polypeptide(L)' 'MDDLLIMRLGYYVSQVKCVNVGVYTIKFSRRKSKTFRKDGMILYSVTVLEGEKEIKKGVFTEYSNAVRFAGEIMYQFR' A
#
# COMPACT_ATOMS: atom_id res chain seq x y z
N MET A 1 8.68 17.74 4.38
CA MET A 1 7.72 16.65 4.10
C MET A 1 7.10 16.25 5.44
N ASP A 2 5.78 16.29 5.60
CA ASP A 2 5.12 15.93 6.87
C ASP A 2 5.03 14.41 7.01
N ASP A 3 6.09 13.81 7.59
CA ASP A 3 6.23 12.35 7.74
C ASP A 3 5.10 11.75 8.60
N LEU A 4 4.58 12.50 9.60
CA LEU A 4 3.47 12.05 10.43
C LEU A 4 2.17 11.94 9.61
N LEU A 5 1.91 12.92 8.75
CA LEU A 5 0.75 12.88 7.86
C LEU A 5 0.85 11.74 6.84
N ILE A 6 2.02 11.55 6.22
CA ILE A 6 2.26 10.43 5.29
C ILE A 6 1.98 9.10 5.99
N MET A 7 2.52 8.91 7.19
CA MET A 7 2.31 7.68 7.95
C MET A 7 0.83 7.49 8.33
N ARG A 8 0.10 8.56 8.68
CA ARG A 8 -1.34 8.49 8.95
C ARG A 8 -2.15 8.09 7.73
N LEU A 9 -1.88 8.69 6.57
CA LEU A 9 -2.55 8.37 5.31
C LEU A 9 -2.27 6.92 4.90
N GLY A 10 -1.01 6.51 4.98
CA GLY A 10 -0.59 5.14 4.69
C GLY A 10 -1.24 4.12 5.62
N TYR A 11 -1.31 4.44 6.92
CA TYR A 11 -1.97 3.61 7.91
C TYR A 11 -3.46 3.47 7.58
N TYR A 12 -4.15 4.57 7.27
CA TYR A 12 -5.53 4.55 6.84
C TYR A 12 -5.76 3.61 5.64
N VAL A 13 -4.97 3.75 4.56
CA VAL A 13 -5.06 2.87 3.38
C VAL A 13 -4.82 1.40 3.76
N SER A 14 -3.86 1.14 4.66
CA SER A 14 -3.56 -0.21 5.12
C SER A 14 -4.72 -0.85 5.90
N GLN A 15 -5.56 -0.06 6.58
CA GLN A 15 -6.73 -0.58 7.31
C GLN A 15 -7.90 -0.82 6.36
N VAL A 16 -8.18 0.14 5.49
CA VAL A 16 -9.32 0.09 4.56
C VAL A 16 -9.09 -0.87 3.39
N LYS A 17 -7.82 -1.17 3.05
CA LYS A 17 -7.39 -2.07 1.97
C LYS A 17 -7.71 -1.62 0.55
N CYS A 18 -8.74 -0.82 0.33
CA CYS A 18 -9.10 -0.29 -0.98
C CYS A 18 -9.63 1.14 -0.83
N VAL A 19 -8.89 2.12 -1.33
CA VAL A 19 -9.27 3.54 -1.25
C VAL A 19 -9.40 4.10 -2.65
N ASN A 20 -10.54 4.74 -2.93
CA ASN A 20 -10.79 5.41 -4.20
C ASN A 20 -10.52 6.91 -4.05
N VAL A 21 -9.74 7.46 -4.98
CA VAL A 21 -9.42 8.89 -5.04
C VAL A 21 -9.59 9.36 -6.48
N GLY A 22 -10.73 9.97 -6.78
CA GLY A 22 -11.13 10.28 -8.15
C GLY A 22 -11.20 9.02 -9.01
N VAL A 23 -10.45 9.00 -10.12
CA VAL A 23 -10.33 7.84 -11.04
C VAL A 23 -9.33 6.79 -10.57
N TYR A 24 -8.58 7.08 -9.50
CA TYR A 24 -7.55 6.19 -8.98
C TYR A 24 -8.08 5.28 -7.87
N THR A 25 -7.63 4.03 -7.87
CA THR A 25 -7.90 3.07 -6.80
C THR A 25 -6.59 2.58 -6.21
N ILE A 26 -6.40 2.76 -4.90
CA ILE A 26 -5.22 2.27 -4.18
C ILE A 26 -5.63 1.02 -3.40
N LYS A 27 -5.03 -0.12 -3.75
CA LYS A 27 -5.25 -1.41 -3.10
C LYS A 27 -4.06 -1.77 -2.23
N PHE A 28 -4.29 -2.03 -0.96
CA PHE A 28 -3.31 -2.53 -0.01
C PHE A 28 -3.66 -3.96 0.36
N SER A 29 -2.75 -4.88 0.08
CA SER A 29 -2.93 -6.30 0.37
C SER A 29 -1.76 -6.84 1.19
N ARG A 30 -2.03 -7.90 1.96
CA ARG A 30 -1.01 -8.72 2.59
C ARG A 30 -1.21 -10.17 2.19
N ARG A 31 -0.12 -10.89 1.97
CA ARG A 31 -0.14 -12.34 1.73
C ARG A 31 1.05 -13.00 2.41
N LYS A 32 0.88 -14.26 2.80
CA LYS A 32 1.98 -15.11 3.21
C LYS A 32 2.83 -15.47 1.98
N SER A 33 4.14 -15.58 2.14
CA SER A 33 5.02 -16.12 1.09
C SER A 33 4.59 -17.55 0.74
N LYS A 34 4.98 -18.04 -0.44
CA LYS A 34 4.72 -19.45 -0.82
C LYS A 34 5.40 -20.43 0.15
N THR A 35 6.51 -20.02 0.73
CA THR A 35 7.35 -20.77 1.66
C THR A 35 7.14 -20.38 3.12
N PHE A 36 5.99 -19.78 3.47
CA PHE A 36 5.72 -19.21 4.80
C PHE A 36 5.98 -20.15 5.98
N ARG A 37 5.73 -21.45 5.81
CA ARG A 37 6.00 -22.44 6.87
C ARG A 37 7.49 -22.59 7.18
N LYS A 38 8.37 -22.20 6.27
CA LYS A 38 9.84 -22.25 6.41
C LYS A 38 10.42 -20.90 6.81
N ASP A 39 9.95 -19.80 6.21
CA ASP A 39 10.55 -18.47 6.36
C ASP A 39 9.73 -17.49 7.23
N GLY A 40 8.47 -17.81 7.54
CA GLY A 40 7.57 -16.91 8.27
C GLY A 40 7.27 -15.59 7.55
N MET A 41 7.58 -15.47 6.25
CA MET A 41 7.64 -14.19 5.56
C MET A 41 6.26 -13.70 5.10
N ILE A 42 5.90 -12.49 5.51
CA ILE A 42 4.71 -11.78 5.02
C ILE A 42 5.13 -10.80 3.93
N LEU A 43 4.36 -10.77 2.84
CA LEU A 43 4.50 -9.79 1.78
C LEU A 43 3.32 -8.83 1.82
N TYR A 44 3.62 -7.55 1.76
CA TYR A 44 2.67 -6.47 1.60
C TYR A 44 2.76 -5.97 0.16
N SER A 45 1.63 -5.67 -0.47
CA SER A 45 1.66 -5.00 -1.77
C SER A 45 0.65 -3.88 -1.85
N VAL A 46 1.09 -2.79 -2.46
CA VAL A 46 0.30 -1.59 -2.68
C VAL A 46 0.23 -1.39 -4.18
N THR A 47 -0.98 -1.45 -4.75
CA THR A 47 -1.23 -1.29 -6.18
C THR A 47 -2.08 -0.05 -6.39
N VAL A 48 -1.71 0.79 -7.36
CA VAL A 48 -2.51 1.92 -7.82
C VAL A 48 -3.07 1.57 -9.20
N LEU A 49 -4.38 1.69 -9.33
CA LEU A 49 -5.10 1.52 -10.58
C LEU A 49 -5.66 2.86 -11.04
N GLU A 50 -5.67 3.10 -12.34
CA GLU A 50 -6.47 4.15 -12.99
C GLU A 50 -7.56 3.44 -13.80
N GLY A 51 -8.80 3.46 -13.29
CA GLY A 51 -9.82 2.51 -13.74
C GLY A 51 -9.38 1.06 -13.49
N GLU A 52 -9.24 0.27 -14.57
CA GLU A 52 -8.78 -1.13 -14.51
C GLU A 52 -7.27 -1.31 -14.72
N LYS A 53 -6.56 -0.25 -15.13
CA LYS A 53 -5.15 -0.33 -15.50
C LYS A 53 -4.25 -0.15 -14.28
N GLU A 54 -3.36 -1.11 -14.02
CA GLU A 54 -2.29 -0.95 -13.03
C GLU A 54 -1.26 0.07 -13.52
N ILE A 55 -1.12 1.17 -12.79
CA ILE A 55 -0.17 2.25 -13.12
C ILE A 55 1.04 2.28 -12.19
N LYS A 56 0.91 1.74 -10.97
CA LYS A 56 2.01 1.69 -9.99
C LYS A 56 1.83 0.53 -9.04
N LYS A 57 2.93 -0.10 -8.64
CA LYS A 57 2.94 -1.18 -7.66
C LYS A 57 4.21 -1.19 -6.83
N GLY A 58 4.06 -1.41 -5.53
CA GLY A 58 5.14 -1.68 -4.59
C GLY A 58 4.89 -3.00 -3.86
N VAL A 59 5.94 -3.78 -3.64
CA VAL A 59 5.90 -5.01 -2.84
C VAL A 59 6.98 -4.92 -1.76
N PHE A 60 6.60 -5.22 -0.52
CA PHE A 60 7.44 -5.00 0.65
C PHE A 60 7.35 -6.20 1.59
N THR A 61 8.44 -6.50 2.30
CA THR A 61 8.46 -7.46 3.42
C THR A 61 8.17 -6.77 4.75
N GLU A 62 8.48 -5.48 4.86
CA GLU A 62 8.22 -4.65 6.04
C GLU A 62 6.91 -3.88 5.90
N TYR A 63 6.08 -3.95 6.95
CA TYR A 63 4.80 -3.28 6.99
C TYR A 63 4.94 -1.75 6.97
N SER A 64 5.89 -1.20 7.71
CA SER A 64 6.18 0.24 7.77
C SER A 64 6.49 0.82 6.40
N ASN A 65 7.29 0.12 5.59
CA ASN A 65 7.67 0.58 4.25
C ASN A 65 6.46 0.55 3.30
N ALA A 66 5.61 -0.47 3.38
CA ALA A 66 4.36 -0.52 2.63
C ALA A 66 3.40 0.60 3.03
N VAL A 67 3.28 0.89 4.33
CA VAL A 67 2.48 1.99 4.87
C VAL A 67 3.00 3.33 4.35
N ARG A 68 4.31 3.61 4.49
CA ARG A 68 4.91 4.85 4.00
C ARG A 68 4.66 5.04 2.50
N PHE A 69 4.88 4.00 1.70
CA PHE A 69 4.65 4.03 0.26
C PHE A 69 3.17 4.34 -0.09
N ALA A 70 2.21 3.71 0.59
CA ALA A 70 0.80 4.02 0.41
C ALA A 70 0.46 5.46 0.82
N GLY A 71 1.09 5.96 1.88
CA GLY A 71 0.96 7.32 2.37
C GLY A 71 1.47 8.37 1.39
N GLU A 72 2.64 8.13 0.80
CA GLU A 72 3.22 8.98 -0.24
C GLU A 72 2.32 9.06 -1.47
N ILE A 73 1.75 7.92 -1.90
CA ILE A 73 0.78 7.89 -3.00
C ILE A 73 -0.46 8.72 -2.65
N MET A 74 -1.06 8.50 -1.48
CA MET A 74 -2.23 9.28 -1.03
C MET A 74 -1.93 10.77 -0.94
N TYR A 75 -0.74 11.14 -0.46
CA TYR A 75 -0.33 12.53 -0.32
C TYR A 75 -0.20 13.24 -1.67
N GLN A 76 0.17 12.51 -2.74
CA GLN A 76 0.25 13.05 -4.11
C GLN A 76 -1.11 13.40 -4.72
N PHE A 77 -2.21 12.83 -4.22
CA PHE A 77 -3.56 13.10 -4.72
C PHE A 77 -4.30 14.20 -3.96
N ARG A 78 -3.64 14.86 -3.02
CA ARG A 78 -4.17 16.00 -2.27
C ARG A 78 -3.87 17.30 -3.00
#